data_AF-A0A2L0F6L9-F1
#
_entry.id   AF-A0A2L0F6L9-F1
#
_cell.length_a   1.000
_cell.length_b   1.000
_cell.length_c   1.000
_cell.angle_alpha   90.00
_cell.angle_beta   90.00
_cell.angle_gamma   90.00
#
_symmetry.space_group_name_H-M   'P 1'
#
loop_
_entity.id
_entity.type
_entity.pdbx_description
1 polymer ?
#
loop_
_entity_poly.entity_id
_entity_poly.type
_entity_poly.pdbx_seq_one_letter_code
_entity_poly.pdbx_strand_id
1 'polypeptide(L)'
;MAEIQESSVLFSLKQLMRLEDQRLREEREAAQRRALAEQEARRALERQALAEEEARLRAEEERRRREEAAAREEAARLEAIRAAAVEKARVEAEQRARIEALEKQQEHERSLAALAGDAQRRRLRRLVAAGSALGALVTAATLGLYLGKIRPDAERARAEHAATRAQHERRLAELEGDLAARERQIRDLSLAYQTVRSEAEKAELQRKLNEARRDRDVIQGRITRPPAQPPPKVEPCVCNEGDPMCGCLPR
;
A
#
# COMPACT_ATOMS: atom_id res chain seq x y z
N MET A 1 -38.91 69.39 -148.14
CA MET A 1 -37.84 68.50 -147.65
C MET A 1 -37.15 69.00 -146.37
N ALA A 2 -37.62 70.07 -145.72
CA ALA A 2 -37.03 70.59 -144.47
C ALA A 2 -37.56 69.89 -143.19
N GLU A 3 -38.81 69.42 -143.17
CA GLU A 3 -39.43 68.80 -141.99
C GLU A 3 -38.80 67.46 -141.55
N ILE A 4 -38.19 66.72 -142.50
CA ILE A 4 -37.57 65.42 -142.19
C ILE A 4 -36.22 65.62 -141.46
N GLN A 5 -35.50 66.72 -141.73
CA GLN A 5 -34.23 67.03 -141.05
C GLN A 5 -34.43 67.68 -139.68
N GLU A 6 -35.52 68.41 -139.48
CA GLU A 6 -35.90 68.92 -138.14
C GLU A 6 -36.35 67.79 -137.21
N SER A 7 -36.96 66.73 -137.75
CA SER A 7 -37.35 65.54 -136.99
C SER A 7 -36.16 64.69 -136.50
N SER A 8 -35.05 64.63 -137.24
CA SER A 8 -33.85 63.86 -136.84
C SER A 8 -33.04 64.56 -135.74
N VAL A 9 -33.02 65.90 -135.72
CA VAL A 9 -32.35 66.68 -134.67
C VAL A 9 -33.15 66.61 -133.36
N LEU A 10 -34.48 66.73 -133.42
CA LEU A 10 -35.34 66.58 -132.25
C LEU A 10 -35.34 65.15 -131.69
N PHE A 11 -35.21 64.13 -132.55
CA PHE A 11 -35.04 62.74 -132.14
C PHE A 11 -33.67 62.51 -131.46
N SER A 12 -32.59 63.06 -132.02
CA SER A 12 -31.24 63.01 -131.41
C SER A 12 -31.19 63.71 -130.06
N LEU A 13 -31.84 64.87 -129.92
CA LEU A 13 -31.91 65.59 -128.65
C LEU A 13 -32.70 64.80 -127.60
N LYS A 14 -33.83 64.19 -127.98
CA LYS A 14 -34.64 63.36 -127.09
C LYS A 14 -33.93 62.07 -126.66
N GLN A 15 -33.11 61.49 -127.52
CA GLN A 15 -32.27 60.34 -127.16
C GLN A 15 -31.12 60.74 -126.22
N LEU A 16 -30.48 61.88 -126.46
CA LEU A 16 -29.45 62.41 -125.57
C LEU A 16 -30.02 62.74 -124.18
N MET A 17 -31.18 63.39 -124.11
CA MET A 17 -31.89 63.63 -122.85
C MET A 17 -32.24 62.34 -122.10
N ARG A 18 -32.63 61.27 -122.81
CA ARG A 18 -32.89 59.95 -122.18
C ARG A 18 -31.62 59.30 -121.63
N LEU A 19 -30.49 59.44 -122.32
CA LEU A 19 -29.21 58.92 -121.87
C LEU A 19 -28.66 59.72 -120.68
N GLU A 20 -28.86 61.04 -120.66
CA GLU A 20 -28.52 61.89 -119.52
C GLU A 20 -29.43 61.59 -118.32
N ASP A 21 -30.74 61.44 -118.51
CA ASP A 21 -31.67 61.02 -117.47
C ASP A 21 -31.29 59.65 -116.89
N GLN A 22 -30.87 58.70 -117.74
CA GLN A 22 -30.43 57.38 -117.31
C GLN A 22 -29.12 57.45 -116.52
N ARG A 23 -28.11 58.19 -116.99
CA ARG A 23 -26.85 58.41 -116.25
C ARG A 23 -27.11 59.09 -114.92
N LEU A 24 -27.99 60.09 -114.88
CA LEU A 24 -28.34 60.81 -113.66
C LEU A 24 -29.08 59.91 -112.66
N ARG A 25 -29.91 58.97 -113.14
CA ARG A 25 -30.53 57.94 -112.28
C ARG A 25 -29.49 56.96 -111.74
N GLU A 26 -28.60 56.45 -112.58
CA GLU A 26 -27.53 55.53 -112.19
C GLU A 26 -26.56 56.20 -111.19
N GLU A 27 -26.21 57.47 -111.40
CA GLU A 27 -25.38 58.26 -110.50
C GLU A 27 -26.09 58.52 -109.16
N ARG A 28 -27.38 58.85 -109.18
CA ARG A 28 -28.19 59.01 -107.96
C ARG A 28 -28.31 57.71 -107.18
N GLU A 29 -28.54 56.57 -107.84
CA GLU A 29 -28.59 55.26 -107.20
C GLU A 29 -27.22 54.87 -106.63
N ALA A 30 -26.13 55.11 -107.37
CA ALA A 30 -24.78 54.87 -106.89
C ALA A 30 -24.43 55.76 -105.68
N ALA A 31 -24.83 57.03 -105.70
CA ALA A 31 -24.68 57.96 -104.57
C ALA A 31 -25.51 57.51 -103.36
N GLN A 32 -26.74 57.05 -103.56
CA GLN A 32 -27.58 56.50 -102.50
C GLN A 32 -26.98 55.22 -101.89
N ARG A 33 -26.49 54.30 -102.72
CA ARG A 33 -25.81 53.07 -102.24
C ARG A 33 -24.55 53.39 -101.44
N ARG A 34 -23.74 54.36 -101.89
CA ARG A 34 -22.56 54.83 -101.13
C ARG A 34 -22.96 55.46 -99.80
N ALA A 35 -23.97 56.32 -99.78
CA ALA A 35 -24.46 56.95 -98.56
C ALA A 35 -25.00 55.92 -97.55
N LEU A 36 -25.74 54.90 -98.01
CA LEU A 36 -26.22 53.80 -97.15
C LEU A 36 -25.07 52.95 -96.63
N ALA A 37 -24.10 52.58 -97.48
CA ALA A 37 -22.92 51.82 -97.06
C ALA A 37 -22.06 52.58 -96.04
N GLU A 38 -21.90 53.90 -96.22
CA GLU A 38 -21.21 54.75 -95.24
C GLU A 38 -21.97 54.85 -93.91
N GLN A 39 -23.30 54.96 -93.93
CA GLN A 39 -24.12 54.95 -92.72
C GLN A 39 -24.06 53.61 -91.98
N GLU A 40 -24.09 52.50 -92.71
CA GLU A 40 -23.94 51.16 -92.15
C GLU A 40 -22.55 50.94 -91.57
N ALA A 41 -21.50 51.39 -92.27
CA ALA A 41 -20.13 51.34 -91.77
C ALA A 41 -19.96 52.16 -90.48
N ARG A 42 -20.53 53.37 -90.41
CA ARG A 42 -20.51 54.19 -89.18
C ARG A 42 -21.24 53.50 -88.03
N ARG A 43 -22.43 52.95 -88.26
CA ARG A 43 -23.18 52.19 -87.24
C ARG A 43 -22.45 50.93 -86.79
N ALA A 44 -21.75 50.25 -87.70
CA ALA A 44 -20.96 49.06 -87.37
C ALA A 44 -19.76 49.43 -86.47
N LEU A 45 -19.06 50.52 -86.77
CA LEU A 45 -17.96 51.04 -85.95
C LEU A 45 -18.45 51.48 -84.56
N GLU A 46 -19.57 52.19 -84.48
CA GLU A 46 -20.17 52.60 -83.20
C GLU A 46 -20.56 51.38 -82.34
N ARG A 47 -21.15 50.34 -82.95
CA ARG A 47 -21.45 49.09 -82.24
C ARG A 47 -20.20 48.36 -81.76
N GLN A 48 -19.15 48.35 -82.56
CA GLN A 48 -17.87 47.74 -82.16
C GLN A 48 -17.25 48.51 -80.99
N ALA A 49 -17.25 49.85 -81.04
CA ALA A 49 -16.74 50.69 -79.95
C ALA A 49 -17.52 50.45 -78.65
N LEU A 50 -18.86 50.42 -78.70
CA LEU A 50 -19.69 50.12 -77.53
C LEU A 50 -19.46 48.70 -76.99
N ALA A 51 -19.33 47.71 -77.87
CA ALA A 51 -19.06 46.33 -77.47
C ALA A 51 -17.68 46.18 -76.79
N GLU A 52 -16.67 46.90 -77.27
CA GLU A 52 -15.34 46.94 -76.64
C GLU A 52 -15.37 47.61 -75.27
N GLU A 53 -16.09 48.72 -75.12
CA GLU A 53 -16.26 49.40 -73.83
C GLU A 53 -17.02 48.53 -72.83
N GLU A 54 -18.12 47.90 -73.23
CA GLU A 54 -18.85 46.95 -72.38
C GLU A 54 -17.98 45.76 -71.98
N ALA A 55 -17.17 45.23 -72.91
CA ALA A 55 -16.26 44.13 -72.60
C ALA A 55 -15.19 44.55 -71.58
N ARG A 56 -14.66 45.78 -71.68
CA ARG A 56 -13.71 46.33 -70.70
C ARG A 56 -14.37 46.50 -69.32
N LEU A 57 -15.56 47.07 -69.27
CA LEU A 57 -16.30 47.24 -68.01
C LEU A 57 -16.60 45.91 -67.34
N ARG A 58 -17.06 44.90 -68.11
CA ARG A 58 -17.31 43.55 -67.58
C ARG A 58 -16.03 42.88 -67.08
N ALA A 59 -14.92 43.03 -67.81
CA ALA A 59 -13.64 42.48 -67.38
C ALA A 59 -13.13 43.14 -66.08
N GLU A 60 -13.30 44.45 -65.93
CA GLU A 60 -12.94 45.17 -64.69
C GLU A 60 -13.84 44.78 -63.51
N GLU A 61 -15.15 44.66 -63.71
CA GLU A 61 -16.07 44.19 -62.69
C GLU A 61 -15.76 42.75 -62.24
N GLU A 62 -15.48 41.85 -63.20
CA GLU A 62 -15.07 40.50 -62.88
C GLU A 62 -13.76 40.47 -62.09
N ARG A 63 -12.79 41.31 -62.44
CA ARG A 63 -11.54 41.44 -61.68
C ARG A 63 -11.82 41.90 -60.25
N ARG A 64 -12.62 42.95 -60.06
CA ARG A 64 -13.01 43.43 -58.72
C ARG A 64 -13.72 42.35 -57.91
N ARG A 65 -14.66 41.62 -58.51
CA ARG A 65 -15.36 40.52 -57.82
C ARG A 65 -14.41 39.39 -57.41
N ARG A 66 -13.42 39.05 -58.25
CA ARG A 66 -12.40 38.04 -57.93
C ARG A 66 -11.48 38.51 -56.81
N GLU A 67 -11.04 39.77 -56.85
CA GLU A 67 -10.22 40.38 -55.79
C GLU A 67 -10.97 40.43 -54.46
N GLU A 68 -12.24 40.82 -54.45
CA GLU A 68 -13.08 40.80 -53.25
C GLU A 68 -13.32 39.38 -52.72
N ALA A 69 -13.54 38.41 -53.59
CA ALA A 69 -13.70 37.01 -53.19
C ALA A 69 -12.41 36.46 -52.57
N ALA A 70 -11.25 36.75 -53.17
CA ALA A 70 -9.95 36.37 -52.62
C ALA A 70 -9.70 37.04 -51.26
N ALA A 71 -10.00 38.33 -51.12
CA ALA A 71 -9.86 39.05 -49.86
C ALA A 71 -10.75 38.47 -48.75
N ARG A 72 -11.99 38.08 -49.08
CA ARG A 72 -12.90 37.41 -48.12
C ARG A 72 -12.38 36.04 -47.72
N GLU A 73 -11.83 35.27 -48.66
CA GLU A 73 -11.26 33.96 -48.38
C GLU A 73 -10.01 34.08 -47.49
N GLU A 74 -9.13 35.04 -47.76
CA GLU A 74 -7.96 35.32 -46.92
C GLU A 74 -8.37 35.75 -45.51
N ALA A 75 -9.37 36.63 -45.39
CA ALA A 75 -9.92 37.03 -44.09
C ALA A 75 -10.48 35.83 -43.32
N ALA A 76 -11.30 35.00 -43.97
CA ALA A 76 -11.86 33.79 -43.36
C ALA A 76 -10.77 32.79 -42.94
N ARG A 77 -9.71 32.62 -43.75
CA ARG A 77 -8.56 31.78 -43.42
C ARG A 77 -7.81 32.31 -42.20
N LEU A 78 -7.57 33.62 -42.12
CA LEU A 78 -6.91 34.23 -40.97
C LEU A 78 -7.75 34.12 -39.69
N GLU A 79 -9.07 34.30 -39.79
CA GLU A 79 -9.98 34.10 -38.67
C GLU A 79 -10.01 32.64 -38.20
N ALA A 80 -10.03 31.68 -39.13
CA ALA A 80 -9.95 30.26 -38.79
C ALA A 80 -8.63 29.91 -38.08
N ILE A 81 -7.49 30.46 -38.54
CA ILE A 81 -6.19 30.28 -37.89
C ILE A 81 -6.20 30.88 -36.48
N ARG A 82 -6.76 32.09 -36.30
CA ARG A 82 -6.87 32.73 -34.98
C ARG A 82 -7.75 31.92 -34.04
N ALA A 83 -8.90 31.44 -34.51
CA ALA A 83 -9.80 30.60 -33.72
C ALA A 83 -9.11 29.29 -33.31
N ALA A 84 -8.43 28.63 -34.24
CA ALA A 84 -7.65 27.42 -33.95
C ALA A 84 -6.52 27.67 -32.94
N ALA A 85 -5.83 28.81 -33.02
CA ALA A 85 -4.80 29.19 -32.07
C ALA A 85 -5.35 29.43 -30.66
N VAL A 86 -6.51 30.09 -30.55
CA VAL A 86 -7.19 30.33 -29.27
C VAL A 86 -7.64 29.01 -28.64
N GLU A 87 -8.28 28.13 -29.40
CA GLU A 87 -8.72 26.82 -28.90
C GLU A 87 -7.53 25.94 -28.49
N LYS A 88 -6.43 25.95 -29.26
CA LYS A 88 -5.20 25.28 -28.87
C LYS A 88 -4.64 25.84 -27.55
N ALA A 89 -4.60 27.16 -27.39
CA ALA A 89 -4.14 27.78 -26.16
C ALA A 89 -5.03 27.44 -24.95
N ARG A 90 -6.36 27.34 -25.15
CA ARG A 90 -7.31 26.89 -24.11
C ARG A 90 -7.05 25.46 -23.69
N VAL A 91 -6.92 24.55 -24.66
CA VAL A 91 -6.64 23.13 -24.38
C VAL A 91 -5.31 22.96 -23.66
N GLU A 92 -4.26 23.66 -24.09
CA GLU A 92 -2.95 23.61 -23.42
C GLU A 92 -3.03 24.17 -21.98
N ALA A 93 -3.78 25.26 -21.76
CA ALA A 93 -3.99 25.81 -20.43
C ALA A 93 -4.75 24.84 -19.52
N GLU A 94 -5.81 24.20 -20.02
CA GLU A 94 -6.55 23.17 -19.27
C GLU A 94 -5.67 21.96 -18.94
N GLN A 95 -4.86 21.50 -19.89
CA GLN A 95 -3.93 20.39 -19.66
C GLN A 95 -2.89 20.73 -18.60
N ARG A 96 -2.30 21.93 -18.64
CA ARG A 96 -1.36 22.40 -17.61
C ARG A 96 -2.04 22.48 -16.25
N ALA A 97 -3.24 23.05 -16.18
CA ALA A 97 -4.00 23.12 -14.93
C ALA A 97 -4.33 21.72 -14.36
N ARG A 98 -4.65 20.75 -15.22
CA ARG A 98 -4.85 19.35 -14.81
C ARG A 98 -3.57 18.71 -14.28
N ILE A 99 -2.44 18.93 -14.94
CA ILE A 99 -1.13 18.40 -14.50
C ILE A 99 -0.77 19.01 -13.14
N GLU A 100 -0.85 20.33 -12.99
CA GLU A 100 -0.57 21.02 -11.72
C GLU A 100 -1.49 20.55 -10.59
N ALA A 101 -2.76 20.27 -10.88
CA ALA A 101 -3.70 19.73 -9.90
C ALA A 101 -3.30 18.31 -9.45
N LEU A 102 -2.92 17.44 -10.39
CA LEU A 102 -2.44 16.10 -10.09
C LEU A 102 -1.11 16.11 -9.32
N GLU A 103 -0.19 17.01 -9.66
CA GLU A 103 1.07 17.19 -8.94
C GLU A 103 0.82 17.59 -7.48
N LYS A 104 -0.06 18.57 -7.24
CA LYS A 104 -0.45 18.97 -5.88
C LYS A 104 -1.08 17.82 -5.09
N GLN A 105 -1.89 16.98 -5.74
CA GLN A 105 -2.46 15.78 -5.10
C GLN A 105 -1.37 14.78 -4.73
N GLN A 106 -0.44 14.49 -5.64
CA GLN A 106 0.68 13.58 -5.38
C GLN A 106 1.60 14.10 -4.28
N GLU A 107 1.89 15.40 -4.24
CA GLU A 107 2.66 16.03 -3.17
C GLU A 107 1.96 15.88 -1.82
N HIS A 108 0.63 16.10 -1.78
CA HIS A 108 -0.15 15.90 -0.58
C HIS A 108 -0.11 14.45 -0.11
N GLU A 109 -0.31 13.48 -1.00
CA GLU A 109 -0.22 12.05 -0.67
C GLU A 109 1.17 11.66 -0.16
N ARG A 110 2.24 12.16 -0.79
CA ARG A 110 3.62 11.93 -0.32
C ARG A 110 3.84 12.51 1.06
N SER A 111 3.31 13.71 1.32
CA SER A 111 3.42 14.35 2.64
C SER A 111 2.67 13.56 3.72
N LEU A 112 1.47 13.04 3.41
CA LEU A 112 0.70 12.20 4.31
C LEU A 112 1.37 10.86 4.56
N ALA A 113 1.93 10.23 3.53
CA ALA A 113 2.68 8.98 3.66
C ALA A 113 3.94 9.15 4.52
N ALA A 114 4.67 10.26 4.37
CA ALA A 114 5.81 10.58 5.22
C ALA A 114 5.41 10.75 6.69
N LEU A 115 4.34 11.52 6.95
CA LEU A 115 3.80 11.71 8.31
C LEU A 115 3.30 10.40 8.93
N ALA A 116 2.60 9.56 8.15
CA ALA A 116 2.12 8.26 8.60
C ALA A 116 3.28 7.31 8.95
N GLY A 117 4.30 7.26 8.09
CA GLY A 117 5.53 6.47 8.31
C GLY A 117 6.26 6.90 9.59
N ASP A 118 6.43 8.20 9.79
CA ASP A 118 7.07 8.74 11.00
C ASP A 118 6.24 8.48 12.27
N ALA A 119 4.91 8.66 12.20
CA ALA A 119 4.02 8.39 13.32
C ALA A 119 4.05 6.91 13.71
N GLN A 120 3.99 6.00 12.73
CA GLN A 120 4.06 4.56 12.97
C GLN A 120 5.42 4.16 13.55
N ARG A 121 6.53 4.70 13.02
CA ARG A 121 7.88 4.43 13.54
C ARG A 121 8.05 4.93 14.98
N ARG A 122 7.51 6.11 15.30
CA ARG A 122 7.50 6.65 16.68
C ARG A 122 6.64 5.78 17.61
N ARG A 123 5.47 5.32 17.16
CA ARG A 123 4.58 4.44 17.95
C ARG A 123 5.26 3.09 18.23
N LEU A 124 5.87 2.48 17.22
CA LEU A 124 6.66 1.25 17.35
C LEU A 124 7.80 1.43 18.36
N ARG A 125 8.60 2.50 18.24
CA ARG A 125 9.68 2.79 19.20
C ARG A 125 9.17 2.92 20.64
N ARG A 126 8.04 3.61 20.86
CA ARG A 126 7.44 3.72 22.20
C ARG A 126 6.95 2.38 22.73
N LEU A 127 6.30 1.56 21.91
CA LEU A 127 5.82 0.24 22.31
C LEU A 127 6.99 -0.70 22.65
N VAL A 128 8.05 -0.72 21.84
CA VAL A 128 9.25 -1.49 22.10
C VAL A 128 9.92 -1.03 23.40
N ALA A 129 10.09 0.28 23.58
CA ALA A 129 10.69 0.84 24.80
C ALA A 129 9.87 0.50 26.06
N ALA A 130 8.53 0.65 25.99
CA ALA A 130 7.64 0.29 27.09
C ALA A 130 7.68 -1.20 27.39
N GLY A 131 7.66 -2.05 26.36
CA GLY A 131 7.78 -3.51 26.50
C GLY A 131 9.11 -3.93 27.12
N SER A 132 10.23 -3.32 26.69
CA SER A 132 11.54 -3.60 27.28
C SER A 132 11.64 -3.15 28.73
N ALA A 133 11.07 -1.99 29.08
CA ALA A 133 11.07 -1.50 30.45
C ALA A 133 10.24 -2.40 31.38
N LEU A 134 9.06 -2.82 30.92
CA LEU A 134 8.21 -3.75 31.68
C LEU A 134 8.91 -5.10 31.86
N GLY A 135 9.53 -5.63 30.80
CA GLY A 135 10.29 -6.87 30.85
C GLY A 135 11.44 -6.82 31.85
N ALA A 136 12.21 -5.73 31.86
CA ALA A 136 13.29 -5.50 32.81
C ALA A 136 12.79 -5.42 34.27
N LEU A 137 11.63 -4.81 34.50
CA LEU A 137 11.03 -4.76 35.84
C LEU A 137 10.59 -6.14 36.33
N VAL A 138 9.99 -6.96 35.46
CA VAL A 138 9.58 -8.32 35.82
C VAL A 138 10.80 -9.20 36.11
N THR A 139 11.85 -9.12 35.30
CA THR A 139 13.09 -9.88 35.55
C THR A 139 13.77 -9.43 36.84
N ALA A 140 13.84 -8.12 37.11
CA ALA A 140 14.37 -7.61 38.37
C ALA A 140 13.53 -8.06 39.58
N ALA A 141 12.20 -8.01 39.49
CA ALA A 141 11.31 -8.44 40.57
C ALA A 141 11.41 -9.95 40.86
N THR A 142 11.46 -10.77 39.82
CA THR A 142 11.60 -12.23 39.94
C THR A 142 12.97 -12.62 40.54
N LEU A 143 14.06 -11.99 40.06
CA LEU A 143 15.40 -12.16 40.66
C LEU A 143 15.43 -11.67 42.12
N GLY A 144 14.81 -10.54 42.42
CA GLY A 144 14.72 -9.99 43.77
C GLY A 144 13.98 -10.92 44.73
N LEU A 145 12.84 -11.50 44.31
CA LEU A 145 12.11 -12.50 45.10
C LEU A 145 12.92 -13.79 45.30
N TYR A 146 13.61 -14.25 44.26
CA TYR A 146 14.42 -15.46 44.33
C TYR A 146 15.58 -15.32 45.31
N LEU A 147 16.33 -14.22 45.22
CA LEU A 147 17.46 -13.96 46.10
C LEU A 147 17.04 -13.53 47.51
N GLY A 148 15.96 -12.77 47.63
CA GLY A 148 15.52 -12.21 48.91
C GLY A 148 14.74 -13.15 49.81
N LYS A 149 13.99 -14.11 49.25
CA LYS A 149 13.13 -15.02 50.02
C LYS A 149 13.39 -16.49 49.75
N ILE A 150 13.42 -16.89 48.47
CA ILE A 150 13.49 -18.32 48.12
C ILE A 150 14.83 -18.94 48.51
N ARG A 151 15.95 -18.28 48.18
CA ARG A 151 17.29 -18.76 48.55
C ARG A 151 17.50 -18.84 50.07
N PRO A 152 17.23 -17.81 50.88
CA PRO A 152 17.43 -17.89 52.33
C PRO A 152 16.50 -18.89 53.01
N ASP A 153 15.24 -19.02 52.55
CA ASP A 153 14.33 -20.02 53.11
C ASP A 153 14.77 -21.45 52.75
N ALA A 154 15.30 -21.67 51.53
CA ALA A 154 15.88 -22.95 51.15
C ALA A 154 17.15 -23.28 51.94
N GLU A 155 18.01 -22.30 52.22
CA GLU A 155 19.19 -22.48 53.08
C GLU A 155 18.80 -22.77 54.53
N ARG A 156 17.77 -22.11 55.06
CA ARG A 156 17.20 -22.39 56.41
C ARG A 156 16.60 -23.79 56.48
N ALA A 157 15.77 -24.19 55.53
CA ALA A 157 15.21 -25.54 55.48
C ALA A 157 16.30 -26.62 55.40
N ARG A 158 17.36 -26.39 54.61
CA ARG A 158 18.52 -27.28 54.55
C ARG A 158 19.27 -27.34 55.89
N ALA A 159 19.43 -26.22 56.59
CA ALA A 159 20.05 -26.18 57.91
C ALA A 159 19.22 -26.93 58.96
N GLU A 160 17.89 -26.81 58.94
CA GLU A 160 16.98 -27.56 59.80
C GLU A 160 17.05 -29.07 59.52
N HIS A 161 17.09 -29.48 58.25
CA HIS A 161 17.28 -30.87 57.86
C HIS A 161 18.66 -31.41 58.29
N ALA A 162 19.72 -30.59 58.23
CA ALA A 162 21.04 -30.98 58.73
C ALA A 162 21.05 -31.13 60.26
N ALA A 163 20.40 -30.21 60.99
CA ALA A 163 20.31 -30.25 62.45
C ALA A 163 19.51 -31.46 62.94
N THR A 164 18.38 -31.77 62.29
CA THR A 164 17.59 -32.97 62.60
C THR A 164 18.35 -34.26 62.29
N ARG A 165 19.07 -34.34 61.16
CA ARG A 165 19.97 -35.46 60.86
C ARG A 165 21.04 -35.64 61.94
N ALA A 166 21.70 -34.56 62.36
CA ALA A 166 22.71 -34.61 63.41
C ALA A 166 22.13 -35.06 64.77
N GLN A 167 20.89 -34.68 65.10
CA GLN A 167 20.21 -35.18 66.30
C GLN A 167 19.90 -36.68 66.20
N HIS A 168 19.46 -37.15 65.02
CA HIS A 168 19.24 -38.58 64.79
C HIS A 168 20.54 -39.37 64.89
N GLU A 169 21.63 -38.90 64.30
CA GLU A 169 22.96 -39.53 64.39
C GLU A 169 23.45 -39.59 65.83
N ARG A 170 23.31 -38.51 66.61
CA ARG A 170 23.66 -38.52 68.04
C ARG A 170 22.85 -39.55 68.82
N ARG A 171 21.54 -39.62 68.58
CA ARG A 171 20.66 -40.56 69.26
C ARG A 171 20.97 -42.01 68.89
N LEU A 172 21.36 -42.27 67.63
CA LEU A 172 21.85 -43.58 67.20
C LEU A 172 23.18 -43.92 67.88
N ALA A 173 24.13 -43.00 67.92
CA ALA A 173 25.41 -43.21 68.60
C ALA A 173 25.26 -43.49 70.11
N GLU A 174 24.34 -42.80 70.78
CA GLU A 174 23.98 -43.08 72.18
C GLU A 174 23.42 -44.49 72.35
N LEU A 175 22.45 -44.89 71.52
CA LEU A 175 21.85 -46.22 71.56
C LEU A 175 22.87 -47.34 71.24
N GLU A 176 23.76 -47.10 70.28
CA GLU A 176 24.87 -48.02 69.97
C GLU A 176 25.84 -48.16 71.15
N GLY A 177 26.14 -47.05 71.83
CA GLY A 177 26.93 -47.06 73.06
C GLY A 177 26.28 -47.89 74.18
N ASP A 178 24.98 -47.71 74.39
CA ASP A 178 24.20 -48.48 75.36
C ASP A 178 24.18 -49.98 75.01
N LEU A 179 24.00 -50.34 73.73
CA LEU A 179 24.10 -51.72 73.29
C LEU A 179 25.47 -52.33 73.59
N ALA A 180 26.55 -51.62 73.24
CA ALA A 180 27.90 -52.09 73.49
C ALA A 180 28.17 -52.31 74.99
N ALA A 181 27.63 -51.44 75.86
CA ALA A 181 27.71 -51.60 77.31
C ALA A 181 26.94 -52.83 77.80
N ARG A 182 25.72 -53.07 77.28
CA ARG A 182 24.92 -54.27 77.62
C ARG A 182 25.55 -55.56 77.12
N GLU A 183 26.15 -55.55 75.94
CA GLU A 183 26.90 -56.72 75.44
C GLU A 183 28.09 -57.08 76.33
N ARG A 184 28.81 -56.09 76.86
CA ARG A 184 29.87 -56.33 77.85
C ARG A 184 29.30 -56.97 79.11
N GLN A 185 28.20 -56.44 79.66
CA GLN A 185 27.53 -57.03 80.83
C GLN A 185 27.09 -58.48 80.60
N ILE A 186 26.53 -58.80 79.42
CA ILE A 186 26.14 -60.18 79.08
C ILE A 186 27.38 -61.08 79.00
N ARG A 187 28.48 -60.61 78.40
CA ARG A 187 29.74 -61.36 78.35
C ARG A 187 30.26 -61.64 79.76
N ASP A 188 30.33 -60.63 80.62
CA ASP A 188 30.83 -60.78 81.99
C ASP A 188 29.94 -61.72 82.83
N LEU A 189 28.61 -61.58 82.74
CA LEU A 189 27.66 -62.49 83.39
C LEU A 189 27.76 -63.91 82.84
N SER A 190 28.02 -64.08 81.54
CA SER A 190 28.19 -65.41 80.93
C SER A 190 29.47 -66.10 81.40
N LEU A 191 30.55 -65.33 81.59
CA LEU A 191 31.80 -65.83 82.16
C LEU A 191 31.60 -66.21 83.64
N ALA A 192 30.92 -65.36 84.42
CA ALA A 192 30.57 -65.66 85.82
C ALA A 192 29.68 -66.91 85.96
N TYR A 193 28.75 -67.13 85.03
CA TYR A 193 27.93 -68.34 85.00
C TYR A 193 28.77 -69.62 84.77
N GLN A 194 29.83 -69.54 83.98
CA GLN A 194 30.70 -70.69 83.69
C GLN A 194 31.66 -71.04 84.85
N THR A 195 32.03 -70.06 85.69
CA THR A 195 33.01 -70.24 86.76
C THR A 195 32.41 -70.74 88.08
N VAL A 196 31.11 -70.60 88.30
CA VAL A 196 30.42 -70.97 89.55
C VAL A 196 30.04 -72.46 89.57
N ARG A 197 30.27 -73.15 90.70
CA ARG A 197 29.98 -74.59 90.85
C ARG A 197 28.65 -74.92 91.55
N SER A 198 28.08 -74.00 92.33
CA SER A 198 26.83 -74.25 93.07
C SER A 198 25.60 -74.19 92.16
N GLU A 199 24.62 -75.08 92.37
CA GLU A 199 23.41 -75.13 91.53
C GLU A 199 22.43 -73.97 91.80
N ALA A 200 22.39 -73.48 93.05
CA ALA A 200 21.55 -72.35 93.43
C ALA A 200 22.02 -71.03 92.79
N GLU A 201 23.32 -70.74 92.79
CA GLU A 201 23.86 -69.52 92.19
C GLU A 201 23.82 -69.55 90.65
N LYS A 202 23.92 -70.74 90.03
CA LYS A 202 23.70 -70.92 88.58
C LYS A 202 22.28 -70.53 88.18
N ALA A 203 21.27 -70.94 88.93
CA ALA A 203 19.88 -70.59 88.62
C ALA A 203 19.64 -69.07 88.70
N GLU A 204 20.27 -68.37 89.65
CA GLU A 204 20.19 -66.91 89.76
C GLU A 204 20.93 -66.19 88.63
N LEU A 205 22.15 -66.62 88.30
CA LEU A 205 22.93 -66.07 87.18
C LEU A 205 22.22 -66.30 85.83
N GLN A 206 21.56 -67.45 85.66
CA GLN A 206 20.77 -67.75 84.46
C GLN A 206 19.56 -66.81 84.33
N ARG A 207 18.89 -66.47 85.44
CA ARG A 207 17.80 -65.48 85.43
C ARG A 207 18.32 -64.09 85.04
N LYS A 208 19.43 -63.63 85.65
CA LYS A 208 20.07 -62.34 85.33
C LYS A 208 20.54 -62.26 83.88
N LEU A 209 21.05 -63.37 83.32
CA LEU A 209 21.51 -63.43 81.93
C LEU A 209 20.34 -63.39 80.93
N ASN A 210 19.23 -64.06 81.25
CA ASN A 210 18.01 -64.00 80.44
C ASN A 210 17.37 -62.60 80.46
N GLU A 211 17.37 -61.94 81.62
CA GLU A 211 16.91 -60.56 81.77
C GLU A 211 17.79 -59.59 80.97
N ALA A 212 19.12 -59.68 81.12
CA ALA A 212 20.06 -58.86 80.36
C ALA A 212 19.96 -59.07 78.84
N ARG A 213 19.69 -60.31 78.38
CA ARG A 213 19.42 -60.60 76.95
C ARG A 213 18.14 -59.96 76.45
N ARG A 214 17.05 -60.01 77.23
CA ARG A 214 15.79 -59.33 76.88
C ARG A 214 15.97 -57.82 76.77
N ASP A 215 16.70 -57.22 77.72
CA ASP A 215 16.98 -55.79 77.70
C ASP A 215 17.83 -55.38 76.49
N ARG A 216 18.84 -56.18 76.12
CA ARG A 216 19.62 -55.99 74.88
C ARG A 216 18.70 -56.02 73.66
N ASP A 217 17.84 -57.03 73.54
CA ASP A 217 16.96 -57.19 72.38
C ASP A 217 15.97 -56.02 72.25
N VAL A 218 15.51 -55.46 73.38
CA VAL A 218 14.66 -54.26 73.40
C VAL A 218 15.42 -53.03 72.86
N ILE A 219 16.66 -52.81 73.27
CA ILE A 219 17.47 -51.69 72.77
C ILE A 219 17.84 -51.91 71.29
N GLN A 220 18.16 -53.15 70.89
CA GLN A 220 18.47 -53.51 69.50
C GLN A 220 17.27 -53.32 68.57
N GLY A 221 16.06 -53.60 69.07
CA GLY A 221 14.81 -53.30 68.38
C GLY A 221 14.59 -51.79 68.18
N ARG A 222 15.06 -50.93 69.09
CA ARG A 222 14.96 -49.46 68.96
C ARG A 222 15.93 -48.87 67.95
N ILE A 223 17.07 -49.51 67.68
CA ILE A 223 18.03 -49.08 66.65
C ILE A 223 17.57 -49.52 65.26
N THR A 224 17.17 -50.78 65.13
CA THR A 224 16.76 -51.37 63.84
C THR A 224 15.40 -50.86 63.35
N ARG A 225 14.53 -50.43 64.28
CA ARG A 225 13.24 -49.83 63.98
C ARG A 225 13.16 -48.44 64.61
N PRO A 226 13.57 -47.38 63.90
CA PRO A 226 13.37 -46.03 64.41
C PRO A 226 11.88 -45.79 64.72
N PRO A 227 11.55 -44.94 65.70
CA PRO A 227 10.17 -44.60 66.00
C PRO A 227 9.52 -44.06 64.71
N ALA A 228 8.31 -44.56 64.42
CA ALA A 228 7.54 -44.12 63.27
C ALA A 228 7.45 -42.59 63.29
N GLN A 229 7.91 -41.93 62.23
CA GLN A 229 7.72 -40.50 62.08
C GLN A 229 6.21 -40.22 62.14
N PRO A 230 5.78 -39.17 62.85
CA PRO A 230 4.37 -38.79 62.86
C PRO A 230 3.92 -38.61 61.42
N PRO A 231 2.73 -39.15 61.04
CA PRO A 231 2.25 -39.01 59.67
C PRO A 231 2.21 -37.52 59.32
N PRO A 232 2.61 -37.14 58.08
CA PRO A 232 2.49 -35.75 57.65
C PRO A 232 1.05 -35.29 57.90
N LYS A 233 0.88 -34.13 58.53
CA LYS A 233 -0.43 -33.48 58.63
C LYS A 233 -0.91 -33.22 57.22
N VAL A 234 -1.83 -34.04 56.75
CA VAL A 234 -2.55 -33.83 55.50
C VAL A 234 -3.44 -32.63 55.75
N GLU A 235 -3.08 -31.48 55.20
CA GLU A 235 -4.01 -30.36 55.13
C GLU A 235 -5.21 -30.78 54.28
N PRO A 236 -6.45 -30.50 54.71
CA PRO A 236 -7.63 -30.89 53.96
C PRO A 236 -7.59 -30.26 52.56
N CYS A 237 -7.66 -31.09 51.52
CA CYS A 237 -7.76 -30.62 50.14
C CYS A 237 -9.05 -29.83 49.96
N VAL A 238 -8.94 -28.51 49.81
CA VAL A 238 -10.05 -27.64 49.42
C VAL A 238 -10.07 -27.56 47.90
N CYS A 239 -10.82 -28.45 47.24
CA CYS A 239 -11.10 -28.33 45.79
C CYS A 239 -12.40 -27.51 45.62
N ASN A 240 -12.36 -26.49 44.76
CA ASN A 240 -13.57 -25.80 44.29
C ASN A 240 -14.17 -26.58 43.10
N GLU A 241 -15.50 -26.63 43.00
CA GLU A 241 -16.22 -27.34 41.94
C GLU A 241 -15.81 -26.80 40.55
N GLY A 242 -15.11 -27.62 39.74
CA GLY A 242 -14.82 -27.32 38.34
C GLY A 242 -13.38 -27.55 37.85
N ASP A 243 -12.43 -27.97 38.70
CA ASP A 243 -11.04 -28.16 38.29
C ASP A 243 -10.72 -29.63 37.91
N PRO A 244 -10.47 -29.94 36.62
CA PRO A 244 -10.19 -31.30 36.16
C PRO A 244 -8.81 -31.85 36.54
N MET A 245 -7.98 -31.06 37.24
CA MET A 245 -6.64 -31.49 37.71
C MET A 245 -6.57 -31.76 39.22
N CYS A 246 -7.69 -31.75 39.97
CA CYS A 246 -7.70 -32.13 41.39
C CYS A 246 -7.53 -33.67 41.55
N GLY A 247 -6.28 -34.13 41.62
CA GLY A 247 -5.88 -35.54 41.72
C GLY A 247 -6.06 -36.19 43.10
N CYS A 248 -7.20 -36.00 43.76
CA CYS A 248 -7.51 -36.67 45.02
C CYS A 248 -8.16 -38.04 44.72
N LEU A 249 -7.35 -39.10 44.67
CA LEU A 249 -7.84 -40.48 44.63
C LEU A 249 -8.41 -40.87 46.00
N PRO A 250 -9.71 -41.21 46.12
CA PRO A 250 -10.23 -41.81 47.35
C PRO A 250 -9.64 -43.22 47.50
N ARG A 251 -9.28 -43.59 48.73
CA ARG A 251 -9.00 -44.99 49.09
C ARG A 251 -10.28 -45.79 49.15
#